data_AF-A0A9N7P302-F1
#
_entry.id   AF-A0A9N7P302-F1
#
_cell.length_a   1.000
_cell.length_b   1.000
_cell.length_c   1.000
_cell.angle_alpha   90.00
_cell.angle_beta   90.00
_cell.angle_gamma   90.00
#
_symmetry.space_group_name_H-M   'P 1'
#
loop_
_entity.id
_entity.type
_entity.pdbx_description
1 polymer ?
#
loop_
_entity_poly.entity_id
_entity_poly.type
_entity_poly.pdbx_seq_one_letter_code
_entity_poly.pdbx_strand_id
1 'polypeptide(L)'
;MPEADQTIETEEKMSAIGYGKPPWVFKGSALYQLHLVKAETARALIPKEFKLVEAFGYTLGGFFLANYEDSPAGNFDELVVLAGLVWNPPTSCAWAARVLVSSDQACDHGRKDVGLPSQVATFTKKVTALPVTRKGPFRSLLSKIGMDDSCKNGKTCMSIHVKEMINNHKAMSLCSINLTANASLFL
;
A
#
# COMPACT_ATOMS: atom_id res chain seq x y z
N MET A 1 -32.73 36.50 -21.55
CA MET A 1 -32.88 35.15 -20.95
C MET A 1 -31.54 34.45 -21.09
N PRO A 2 -30.80 34.22 -20.00
CA PRO A 2 -29.61 33.39 -20.01
C PRO A 2 -29.99 31.96 -19.63
N GLU A 3 -29.38 30.93 -20.24
CA GLU A 3 -29.07 29.66 -19.59
C GLU A 3 -28.35 28.70 -20.54
N ALA A 4 -27.45 27.91 -19.94
CA ALA A 4 -26.75 26.74 -20.46
C ALA A 4 -25.53 26.97 -21.36
N ASP A 5 -24.39 27.30 -20.73
CA ASP A 5 -23.11 26.66 -21.08
C ASP A 5 -22.08 26.80 -19.92
N GLN A 6 -22.29 26.10 -18.80
CA GLN A 6 -21.36 26.16 -17.64
C GLN A 6 -21.03 24.80 -17.01
N THR A 7 -21.37 23.69 -17.64
CA THR A 7 -21.16 22.36 -17.04
C THR A 7 -19.89 21.63 -17.50
N ILE A 8 -19.14 22.18 -18.47
CA ILE A 8 -17.96 21.50 -19.04
C ILE A 8 -16.62 22.12 -18.59
N GLU A 9 -16.61 23.35 -18.05
CA GLU A 9 -15.35 24.03 -17.65
C GLU A 9 -14.84 23.68 -16.24
N THR A 10 -15.58 22.91 -15.45
CA THR A 10 -15.27 22.71 -14.02
C THR A 10 -14.34 21.51 -13.76
N GLU A 11 -14.27 20.54 -14.67
CA GLU A 11 -13.47 19.32 -14.46
C GLU A 11 -12.01 19.49 -14.88
N GLU A 12 -11.71 20.23 -15.96
CA GLU A 12 -10.33 20.45 -16.39
C GLU A 12 -9.55 21.43 -15.50
N LYS A 13 -10.25 22.37 -14.83
CA LYS A 13 -9.61 23.43 -14.03
C LYS A 13 -9.10 22.97 -12.67
N MET A 14 -9.56 21.83 -12.17
CA MET A 14 -9.12 21.29 -10.88
C MET A 14 -7.78 20.55 -10.98
N SER A 15 -7.39 20.13 -12.19
CA SER A 15 -6.10 19.48 -12.45
C SER A 15 -4.87 20.42 -12.30
N ALA A 16 -5.10 21.74 -12.26
CA ALA A 16 -4.03 22.74 -12.21
C ALA A 16 -3.75 23.30 -10.80
N ILE A 17 -4.56 22.93 -9.80
CA ILE A 17 -4.35 23.35 -8.42
C ILE A 17 -3.73 22.14 -7.72
N GLY A 18 -2.53 22.28 -7.17
CA GLY A 18 -1.86 21.21 -6.42
C GLY A 18 -2.71 20.74 -5.21
N TYR A 19 -2.09 20.10 -4.20
CA TYR A 19 -2.81 19.60 -3.02
C TYR A 19 -3.67 20.63 -2.25
N GLY A 20 -3.61 21.92 -2.60
CA GLY A 20 -4.30 22.98 -1.91
C GLY A 20 -3.72 23.20 -0.51
N LYS A 21 -4.43 23.97 0.32
CA LYS A 21 -4.03 24.18 1.71
C LYS A 21 -4.54 23.02 2.59
N PRO A 22 -3.79 22.62 3.63
CA PRO A 22 -4.25 21.61 4.57
C PRO A 22 -5.48 22.10 5.36
N PRO A 23 -6.30 21.20 5.94
CA PRO A 23 -6.08 19.75 6.03
C PRO A 23 -6.42 19.00 4.73
N TRP A 24 -5.58 18.04 4.37
CA TRP A 24 -5.79 17.14 3.24
C TRP A 24 -6.54 15.90 3.69
N VAL A 25 -7.58 15.53 2.96
CA VAL A 25 -8.43 14.37 3.28
C VAL A 25 -8.16 13.27 2.25
N PHE A 26 -7.93 12.06 2.74
CA PHE A 26 -7.70 10.88 1.91
C PHE A 26 -8.71 9.80 2.28
N LYS A 27 -9.31 9.17 1.29
CA LYS A 27 -10.22 8.03 1.46
C LYS A 27 -9.78 6.88 0.57
N GLY A 28 -9.80 5.68 1.12
CA GLY A 28 -9.35 4.50 0.41
C GLY A 28 -9.24 3.28 1.30
N SER A 29 -8.53 2.28 0.81
CA SER A 29 -8.19 1.05 1.54
C SER A 29 -6.68 0.91 1.68
N ALA A 30 -6.24 0.23 2.73
CA ALA A 30 -4.82 -0.06 2.94
C ALA A 30 -4.62 -1.48 3.46
N LEU A 31 -3.60 -2.14 2.92
CA LEU A 31 -3.09 -3.41 3.43
C LEU A 31 -1.79 -3.16 4.17
N TYR A 32 -1.73 -3.59 5.43
CA TYR A 32 -0.50 -3.60 6.22
C TYR A 32 0.07 -5.01 6.27
N GLN A 33 1.36 -5.15 5.96
CA GLN A 33 2.10 -6.40 6.16
C GLN A 33 3.36 -6.13 6.96
N LEU A 34 3.29 -6.41 8.25
CA LEU A 34 4.39 -6.21 9.19
C LEU A 34 5.34 -7.40 9.18
N HIS A 35 6.63 -7.13 9.33
CA HIS A 35 7.69 -8.13 9.37
C HIS A 35 8.73 -7.77 10.43
N LEU A 36 9.38 -8.80 10.98
CA LEU A 36 10.61 -8.61 11.72
C LEU A 36 11.74 -8.34 10.73
N VAL A 37 12.35 -7.16 10.87
CA VAL A 37 13.52 -6.74 10.08
C VAL A 37 14.73 -6.80 10.99
N LYS A 38 15.84 -7.35 10.51
CA LYS A 38 17.07 -7.35 11.28
C LYS A 38 17.50 -5.91 11.58
N ALA A 39 17.91 -5.66 12.82
CA ALA A 39 18.37 -4.36 13.27
C ALA A 39 19.52 -3.81 12.39
N GLU A 40 20.46 -4.67 12.01
CA GLU A 40 21.56 -4.32 11.10
C GLU A 40 21.07 -3.75 9.76
N THR A 41 20.01 -4.34 9.19
CA THR A 41 19.42 -3.90 7.92
C THR A 41 18.68 -2.58 8.09
N ALA A 42 17.91 -2.44 9.16
CA ALA A 42 17.22 -1.19 9.47
C ALA A 42 18.22 -0.05 9.70
N ARG A 43 19.33 -0.30 10.41
CA ARG A 43 20.38 0.67 10.70
C ARG A 43 21.16 1.15 9.48
N ALA A 44 21.18 0.39 8.38
CA ALA A 44 21.76 0.86 7.14
C ALA A 44 20.90 1.95 6.46
N LEU A 45 19.61 2.02 6.78
CA LEU A 45 18.63 2.93 6.15
C LEU A 45 18.19 4.07 7.07
N ILE A 46 18.27 3.87 8.38
CA ILE A 46 17.83 4.83 9.40
C ILE A 46 19.04 5.64 9.90
N PRO A 47 18.98 6.98 9.87
CA PRO A 47 20.05 7.83 10.39
C PRO A 47 20.40 7.50 11.86
N LYS A 48 21.69 7.59 12.21
CA LYS A 48 22.22 7.09 13.49
C LYS A 48 21.70 7.86 14.70
N GLU A 49 21.32 9.11 14.51
CA GLU A 49 20.72 10.00 15.50
C GLU A 49 19.36 9.49 15.99
N PHE A 50 18.63 8.71 15.18
CA PHE A 50 17.36 8.13 15.60
C PHE A 50 17.60 6.80 16.35
N LYS A 51 17.07 6.70 17.56
CA LYS A 51 17.15 5.47 18.36
C LYS A 51 16.17 4.44 17.80
N LEU A 52 16.68 3.28 17.37
CA LEU A 52 15.86 2.17 16.88
C LEU A 52 15.12 1.50 18.05
N VAL A 53 13.85 1.14 17.82
CA VAL A 53 13.08 0.25 18.69
C VAL A 53 13.39 -1.17 18.27
N GLU A 54 14.17 -1.89 19.05
CA GLU A 54 14.62 -3.24 18.70
C GLU A 54 14.60 -4.18 19.90
N ALA A 55 14.41 -5.47 19.62
CA ALA A 55 14.52 -6.57 20.58
C ALA A 55 15.18 -7.76 19.87
N PHE A 56 16.12 -8.42 20.55
CA PHE A 56 16.84 -9.60 20.03
C PHE A 56 17.52 -9.37 18.66
N GLY A 57 17.94 -8.14 18.36
CA GLY A 57 18.55 -7.80 17.07
C GLY A 57 17.55 -7.64 15.92
N TYR A 58 16.26 -7.46 16.21
CA TYR A 58 15.21 -7.20 15.24
C TYR A 58 14.37 -5.98 15.62
N THR A 59 13.83 -5.30 14.61
CA THR A 59 12.83 -4.23 14.74
C THR A 59 11.59 -4.60 13.94
N LEU A 60 10.46 -3.94 14.24
CA LEU A 60 9.23 -4.09 13.46
C LEU A 60 9.29 -3.18 12.24
N GLY A 61 9.31 -3.77 11.05
CA GLY A 61 9.20 -3.07 9.77
C GLY A 61 8.09 -3.69 8.93
N GLY A 62 8.22 -3.58 7.62
CA GLY A 62 7.28 -4.17 6.66
C GLY A 62 6.92 -3.20 5.56
N PHE A 63 5.67 -3.24 5.13
CA PHE A 63 5.14 -2.26 4.18
C PHE A 63 3.64 -2.05 4.38
N PHE A 64 3.13 -0.95 3.85
CA PHE A 64 1.71 -0.83 3.57
C PHE A 64 1.46 -0.47 2.11
N LEU A 65 0.38 -1.02 1.58
CA LEU A 65 -0.11 -0.74 0.23
C LEU A 65 -1.47 -0.09 0.34
N ALA A 66 -1.57 1.17 -0.01
CA ALA A 66 -2.80 1.94 -0.03
C ALA A 66 -3.33 2.12 -1.45
N ASN A 67 -4.65 2.09 -1.58
CA ASN A 67 -5.39 2.49 -2.77
C ASN A 67 -6.32 3.62 -2.37
N TYR A 68 -6.01 4.84 -2.81
CA TYR A 68 -6.83 6.02 -2.57
C TYR A 68 -7.87 6.19 -3.69
N GLU A 69 -9.12 6.24 -3.28
CA GLU A 69 -10.29 6.45 -4.15
C GLU A 69 -10.70 7.92 -4.19
N ASP A 70 -10.26 8.72 -3.22
CA ASP A 70 -10.48 10.16 -3.14
C ASP A 70 -9.33 10.81 -2.37
N SER A 71 -8.70 11.82 -2.98
CA SER A 71 -7.59 12.60 -2.43
C SER A 71 -7.40 13.92 -3.19
N PRO A 72 -6.62 14.88 -2.66
CA PRO A 72 -6.30 16.11 -3.40
C PRO A 72 -5.50 15.91 -4.70
N ALA A 73 -4.90 14.73 -4.91
CA ALA A 73 -4.24 14.36 -6.16
C ALA A 73 -5.08 13.42 -7.05
N GLY A 74 -6.37 13.30 -6.76
CA GLY A 74 -7.24 12.30 -7.36
C GLY A 74 -6.91 10.89 -6.87
N ASN A 75 -7.22 9.89 -7.69
CA ASN A 75 -7.07 8.49 -7.31
C ASN A 75 -5.64 8.01 -7.57
N PHE A 76 -5.01 7.38 -6.58
CA PHE A 76 -3.67 6.83 -6.76
C PHE A 76 -3.40 5.65 -5.82
N ASP A 77 -2.42 4.83 -6.21
CA ASP A 77 -1.87 3.76 -5.38
C ASP A 77 -0.58 4.22 -4.71
N GLU A 78 -0.37 3.80 -3.47
CA GLU A 78 0.84 4.09 -2.69
C GLU A 78 1.38 2.82 -2.02
N LEU A 79 2.68 2.59 -2.15
CA LEU A 79 3.41 1.55 -1.41
C LEU A 79 4.50 2.20 -0.58
N VAL A 80 4.42 2.05 0.74
CA VAL A 80 5.44 2.54 1.67
C VAL A 80 6.18 1.36 2.29
N VAL A 81 7.50 1.37 2.17
CA VAL A 81 8.39 0.40 2.80
C VAL A 81 8.90 0.96 4.12
N LEU A 82 8.60 0.24 5.20
CA LEU A 82 8.96 0.59 6.57
C LEU A 82 10.22 -0.20 6.97
N ALA A 83 11.34 0.49 7.16
CA ALA A 83 12.60 -0.16 7.54
C ALA A 83 12.61 -0.62 9.00
N GLY A 84 11.88 0.08 9.87
CA GLY A 84 11.86 -0.18 11.30
C GLY A 84 11.08 0.88 12.07
N LEU A 85 10.97 0.69 13.38
CA LEU A 85 10.40 1.69 14.29
C LEU A 85 11.52 2.48 14.97
N VAL A 86 11.40 3.81 15.01
CA VAL A 86 12.30 4.69 15.76
C VAL A 86 11.57 5.32 16.94
N TRP A 87 12.31 5.60 18.01
CA TRP A 87 11.77 6.33 19.16
C TRP A 87 11.54 7.79 18.78
N ASN A 88 10.32 8.28 19.03
CA ASN A 88 9.93 9.68 18.92
C ASN A 88 9.12 10.03 20.18
N PRO A 89 9.78 10.44 21.28
CA PRO A 89 9.14 10.56 22.59
C PRO A 89 7.84 11.37 22.56
N PRO A 90 6.75 10.91 23.22
CA PRO A 90 6.69 9.76 24.14
C PRO A 90 6.42 8.40 23.46
N THR A 91 6.32 8.35 22.13
CA THR A 91 5.93 7.15 21.38
C THR A 91 7.05 6.65 20.45
N SER A 92 6.69 5.84 19.46
CA SER A 92 7.53 5.45 18.34
C SER A 92 6.85 5.82 17.02
N CYS A 93 7.63 5.92 15.96
CA CYS A 93 7.12 6.08 14.60
C CYS A 93 7.84 5.13 13.64
N ALA A 94 7.16 4.76 12.56
CA ALA A 94 7.78 3.96 11.52
C ALA A 94 8.66 4.83 10.62
N TRP A 95 9.85 4.34 10.29
CA TRP A 95 10.73 4.99 9.33
C TRP A 95 10.38 4.53 7.92
N ALA A 96 9.80 5.42 7.12
CA ALA A 96 9.55 5.19 5.70
C ALA A 96 10.88 5.25 4.94
N ALA A 97 11.46 4.10 4.62
CA ALA A 97 12.69 4.04 3.84
C ALA A 97 12.45 4.29 2.35
N ARG A 98 11.22 4.03 1.88
CA ARG A 98 10.82 4.27 0.51
C ARG A 98 9.32 4.48 0.41
N VAL A 99 8.91 5.40 -0.45
CA VAL A 99 7.51 5.65 -0.79
C VAL A 99 7.38 5.58 -2.31
N LEU A 100 6.47 4.76 -2.82
CA LEU A 100 6.20 4.61 -4.25
C LEU A 100 4.76 4.99 -4.51
N VAL A 101 4.51 5.90 -5.45
CA VAL A 101 3.16 6.41 -5.74
C VAL A 101 2.88 6.38 -7.23
N SER A 102 1.62 6.16 -7.61
CA SER A 102 1.21 6.17 -9.01
C SER A 102 0.88 7.56 -9.57
N SER A 103 0.95 8.61 -8.75
CA SER A 103 0.66 10.00 -9.14
C SER A 103 1.90 10.88 -9.00
N ASP A 104 2.23 11.61 -10.06
CA ASP A 104 3.32 12.58 -10.07
C ASP A 104 3.06 13.71 -9.06
N GLN A 105 1.81 14.18 -8.96
CA GLN A 105 1.40 15.21 -8.02
C GLN A 105 1.59 14.75 -6.56
N ALA A 106 1.20 13.50 -6.25
CA ALA A 106 1.42 12.91 -4.93
C ALA A 106 2.91 12.74 -4.61
N CYS A 107 3.71 12.36 -5.61
CA CYS A 107 5.15 12.24 -5.45
C CYS A 107 5.81 13.59 -5.13
N ASP A 108 5.44 14.62 -5.89
CA ASP A 108 5.97 15.96 -5.75
C ASP A 108 5.59 16.59 -4.41
N HIS A 109 4.33 16.45 -4.01
CA HIS A 109 3.84 16.93 -2.72
C HIS A 109 4.54 16.21 -1.55
N GLY A 110 4.61 14.88 -1.61
CA GLY A 110 5.29 14.08 -0.59
C GLY A 110 6.75 14.52 -0.39
N ARG A 111 7.47 14.86 -1.47
CA ARG A 111 8.84 15.36 -1.38
C ARG A 111 8.93 16.80 -0.86
N LYS A 112 8.15 17.72 -1.42
CA LYS A 112 8.30 19.16 -1.21
C LYS A 112 7.71 19.62 0.13
N ASP A 113 6.53 19.11 0.49
CA ASP A 113 5.77 19.60 1.63
C ASP A 113 5.91 18.68 2.86
N VAL A 114 6.14 17.37 2.65
CA VAL A 114 6.21 16.37 3.74
C VAL A 114 7.64 15.87 4.00
N GLY A 115 8.51 15.90 2.99
CA GLY A 115 9.88 15.37 3.09
C GLY A 115 9.99 13.84 2.94
N LEU A 116 9.00 13.20 2.32
CA LEU A 116 9.00 11.76 2.06
C LEU A 116 9.98 11.37 0.95
N PRO A 117 10.61 10.17 1.04
CA PRO A 117 11.44 9.61 -0.03
C PRO A 117 10.55 9.02 -1.15
N SER A 118 9.63 9.83 -1.69
CA SER A 118 8.66 9.41 -2.69
C SER A 118 9.28 9.23 -4.07
N GLN A 119 8.80 8.26 -4.84
CA GLN A 119 9.16 8.02 -6.23
C GLN A 119 7.93 7.56 -7.02
N VAL A 120 7.89 7.91 -8.30
CA VAL A 120 6.78 7.53 -9.18
C VAL A 120 6.93 6.07 -9.59
N ALA A 121 5.84 5.32 -9.52
CA ALA A 121 5.79 3.91 -9.86
C ALA A 121 4.48 3.52 -10.55
N THR A 122 4.54 2.53 -11.43
CA THR A 122 3.37 1.90 -12.03
C THR A 122 2.93 0.72 -11.20
N PHE A 123 1.64 0.68 -10.87
CA PHE A 123 0.98 -0.41 -10.16
C PHE A 123 0.11 -1.20 -11.15
N THR A 124 0.34 -2.51 -11.27
CA THR A 124 -0.47 -3.39 -12.11
C THR A 124 -1.14 -4.43 -11.25
N LYS A 125 -2.48 -4.34 -11.12
CA LYS A 125 -3.31 -5.28 -10.36
C LYS A 125 -3.87 -6.34 -11.32
N LYS A 126 -3.69 -7.62 -11.00
CA LYS A 126 -4.24 -8.76 -11.76
C LYS A 126 -5.01 -9.67 -10.83
N VAL A 127 -6.24 -10.01 -11.18
CA VAL A 127 -7.07 -10.95 -10.41
C VAL A 127 -7.09 -12.29 -11.14
N THR A 128 -6.67 -13.34 -10.47
CA THR A 128 -6.68 -14.73 -10.96
C THR A 128 -7.60 -15.56 -10.08
N ALA A 129 -8.53 -16.31 -10.68
CA ALA A 129 -9.32 -17.29 -9.94
C ALA A 129 -8.44 -18.50 -9.58
N LEU A 130 -8.39 -18.89 -8.30
CA LEU A 130 -7.68 -20.11 -7.90
C LEU A 130 -8.58 -21.33 -8.13
N PRO A 131 -8.05 -22.43 -8.67
CA PRO A 131 -8.81 -23.66 -8.81
C PRO A 131 -9.20 -24.20 -7.43
N VAL A 132 -10.47 -24.59 -7.28
CA VAL A 132 -10.97 -25.25 -6.08
C VAL A 132 -10.25 -26.59 -5.91
N THR A 133 -9.33 -26.69 -4.95
CA THR A 133 -8.73 -27.97 -4.59
C THR A 133 -9.79 -28.87 -3.95
N ARG A 134 -10.25 -29.92 -4.67
CA ARG A 134 -11.03 -31.01 -4.07
C ARG A 134 -10.14 -31.73 -3.04
N LYS A 135 -10.57 -31.78 -1.78
CA LYS A 135 -9.86 -32.49 -0.70
C LYS A 135 -9.77 -33.99 -1.04
N GLY A 136 -8.57 -34.56 -1.03
CA GLY A 136 -8.34 -36.01 -1.19
C GLY A 136 -8.92 -36.85 -0.02
N PRO A 137 -8.94 -38.19 -0.17
CA PRO A 137 -9.75 -39.10 0.64
C PRO A 137 -9.40 -39.18 2.14
N PHE A 138 -8.27 -38.62 2.58
CA PHE A 138 -7.81 -38.70 3.97
C PHE A 138 -8.53 -37.78 4.97
N ARG A 139 -9.40 -36.87 4.53
CA ARG A 139 -10.20 -35.98 5.41
C ARG A 139 -11.63 -36.47 5.68
N SER A 140 -11.96 -37.70 5.28
CA SER A 140 -13.29 -38.31 5.49
C SER A 140 -13.61 -38.61 6.97
N LEU A 141 -12.59 -38.73 7.84
CA LEU A 141 -12.80 -39.15 9.23
C LEU A 141 -13.17 -38.03 10.21
N LEU A 142 -13.15 -36.76 9.78
CA LEU A 142 -13.49 -35.61 10.64
C LEU A 142 -14.90 -35.04 10.39
N SER A 143 -15.65 -35.54 9.42
CA SER A 143 -17.03 -35.08 9.15
C SER A 143 -18.10 -35.70 10.06
N LYS A 144 -17.70 -36.49 11.07
CA LYS A 144 -18.60 -37.14 12.04
C LYS A 144 -18.85 -36.34 13.32
N ILE A 145 -18.26 -35.15 13.46
CA ILE A 145 -18.62 -34.19 14.51
C ILE A 145 -19.31 -33.04 13.79
N GLY A 146 -20.64 -33.01 13.85
CA GLY A 146 -21.50 -32.19 13.03
C GLY A 146 -21.14 -30.70 13.08
N MET A 147 -20.65 -30.20 11.94
CA MET A 147 -20.71 -28.79 11.57
C MET A 147 -20.80 -28.77 10.05
N ASP A 148 -22.03 -28.64 9.57
CA ASP A 148 -22.33 -28.39 8.16
C ASP A 148 -21.80 -27.00 7.82
N ASP A 149 -20.96 -26.91 6.80
CA ASP A 149 -20.52 -25.62 6.27
C ASP A 149 -20.41 -25.73 4.76
N SER A 150 -21.53 -25.42 4.11
CA SER A 150 -21.62 -25.21 2.66
C SER A 150 -20.77 -23.99 2.29
N CYS A 151 -19.50 -24.23 1.98
CA CYS A 151 -18.61 -23.20 1.43
C CYS A 151 -18.16 -23.58 0.01
N LYS A 152 -19.05 -23.32 -0.97
CA LYS A 152 -18.64 -23.12 -2.37
C LYS A 152 -18.28 -21.64 -2.53
N ASN A 153 -17.08 -21.24 -2.12
CA ASN A 153 -16.53 -19.95 -2.56
C ASN A 153 -15.20 -20.20 -3.27
N GLY A 154 -15.16 -19.88 -4.56
CA GLY A 154 -13.92 -19.90 -5.33
C GLY A 154 -12.97 -18.86 -4.75
N LYS A 155 -11.76 -19.27 -4.39
CA LYS A 155 -10.76 -18.36 -3.82
C LYS A 155 -10.17 -17.52 -4.95
N THR A 156 -10.19 -16.21 -4.84
CA THR A 156 -9.52 -15.32 -5.80
C THR A 156 -8.14 -14.94 -5.26
N CYS A 157 -7.16 -14.80 -6.15
CA CYS A 157 -5.84 -14.28 -5.84
C CYS A 157 -5.63 -12.99 -6.63
N MET A 158 -5.30 -11.90 -5.95
CA MET A 158 -4.93 -10.64 -6.57
C MET A 158 -3.41 -10.48 -6.49
N SER A 159 -2.74 -10.37 -7.63
CA SER A 159 -1.32 -10.01 -7.69
C SER A 159 -1.15 -8.54 -8.06
N ILE A 160 -0.25 -7.86 -7.37
CA ILE A 160 0.07 -6.46 -7.58
C ILE A 160 1.55 -6.38 -7.91
N HIS A 161 1.87 -5.91 -9.11
CA HIS A 161 3.24 -5.69 -9.56
C HIS A 161 3.54 -4.21 -9.52
N VAL A 162 4.66 -3.86 -8.87
CA VAL A 162 5.11 -2.47 -8.75
C VAL A 162 6.39 -2.29 -9.54
N LYS A 163 6.37 -1.34 -10.48
CA LYS A 163 7.53 -0.96 -11.30
C LYS A 163 7.85 0.51 -11.05
N GLU A 164 9.03 0.79 -10.55
CA GLU A 164 9.50 2.16 -10.39
C GLU A 164 9.96 2.72 -11.73
N MET A 165 9.65 4.00 -11.93
CA MET A 165 10.10 4.78 -13.09
C MET A 165 11.40 5.52 -12.74
N ILE A 166 12.52 5.10 -13.32
CA ILE A 166 13.80 5.81 -13.21
C ILE A 166 14.00 6.64 -14.48
N ASN A 167 14.12 7.96 -14.31
CA ASN A 167 14.42 8.94 -15.37
C ASN A 167 13.51 8.85 -16.61
N ASN A 168 12.19 8.75 -16.42
CA ASN A 168 11.13 8.73 -17.47
C ASN A 168 11.28 7.70 -18.62
N HIS A 169 12.34 6.88 -18.62
CA HIS A 169 12.68 6.01 -19.74
C HIS A 169 13.13 4.60 -19.33
N LYS A 170 13.37 4.32 -18.03
CA LYS A 170 13.77 2.99 -17.56
C LYS A 170 12.90 2.54 -16.39
N ALA A 171 12.01 1.58 -16.65
CA ALA A 171 11.22 0.93 -15.61
C ALA A 171 12.01 -0.23 -14.97
N MET A 172 12.18 -0.21 -13.65
CA MET A 172 12.74 -1.32 -12.89
C MET A 172 11.63 -2.04 -12.12
N SER A 173 11.53 -3.37 -12.31
CA SER A 173 10.62 -4.20 -11.52
C SER A 173 11.14 -4.26 -10.09
N LEU A 174 10.37 -3.75 -9.13
CA LEU A 174 10.79 -3.74 -7.73
C LEU A 174 10.27 -4.95 -6.97
N CYS A 175 8.95 -5.16 -6.97
CA CYS A 175 8.35 -6.22 -6.20
C CYS A 175 7.03 -6.70 -6.80
N SER A 176 6.64 -7.92 -6.40
CA SER A 176 5.34 -8.51 -6.70
C SER A 176 4.70 -8.93 -5.39
N ILE A 177 3.54 -8.36 -5.09
CA ILE A 177 2.75 -8.67 -3.89
C ILE A 177 1.63 -9.58 -4.33
N ASN A 178 1.51 -10.76 -3.73
CA ASN A 178 0.43 -11.70 -4.00
C ASN A 178 -0.52 -11.72 -2.81
N LEU A 179 -1.77 -11.33 -3.03
CA LEU A 179 -2.83 -11.28 -2.05
C LEU A 179 -3.78 -12.43 -2.34
N THR A 180 -3.89 -13.37 -1.41
CA THR A 180 -4.92 -14.41 -1.51
C THR A 180 -6.15 -13.89 -0.79
N ALA A 181 -7.28 -13.73 -1.48
CA ALA A 181 -8.53 -13.34 -0.85
C ALA A 181 -9.05 -14.51 -0.02
N ASN A 182 -8.61 -14.56 1.23
CA ASN A 182 -9.04 -15.57 2.19
C ASN A 182 -9.13 -15.06 3.64
N ALA A 183 -9.06 -13.75 3.85
CA ALA A 183 -9.27 -13.13 5.14
C ALA A 183 -9.93 -11.78 4.95
N SER A 184 -11.24 -11.72 5.22
CA SER A 184 -11.87 -10.50 5.71
C SER A 184 -11.21 -10.19 7.05
N LEU A 185 -10.17 -9.35 7.06
CA LEU A 185 -9.89 -8.53 8.22
C LEU A 185 -10.49 -7.16 7.91
N PHE A 186 -11.75 -7.01 8.29
CA PHE A 186 -12.28 -5.69 8.62
C PHE A 186 -11.53 -5.23 9.88
N LEU A 187 -10.81 -4.13 9.77
CA LEU A 187 -10.58 -3.21 10.88
C LEU A 187 -11.51 -2.03 10.67
#